data_AF-A0A4Y2B0M5-F1
#
_entry.id   AF-A0A4Y2B0M5-F1
#
_cell.length_a   1.000
_cell.length_b   1.000
_cell.length_c   1.000
_cell.angle_alpha   90.00
_cell.angle_beta   90.00
_cell.angle_gamma   90.00
#
_symmetry.space_group_name_H-M   'P 1'
#
loop_
_entity.id
_entity.type
_entity.pdbx_description
1 polymer ?
#
loop_
_entity_poly.entity_id
_entity_poly.type
_entity_poly.pdbx_seq_one_letter_code
_entity_poly.pdbx_strand_id
1 'polypeptide(L)'
;MSSLSGIKCWGEPLPPQEFLRKYGLPQIVRVFEGNRVQGPARVDLDRPLLLYKAYICQQVHARSIDRDKNGGITSVGPPLILPDTYPGWLAVITEEGHTAGYFSSVCEVASAQVPYFLSREQTQGYKESTDSKGNTRYVKVKIKAGEVLQFLGAYEDTTYSSKHSKPLRYAKVVDRQGDLLFLPFPTPGKFFSVAGRRTRSISHVYRLSQLLAVANLPLTVRVVSGDRPRSARCPFTGLLRLEWSEERHVILACALKGGLGGGEPTLLEVDTGSEFSFLRPLDDQKARLSKAFNRMLRYCSERGESWRQQIKVAHHVVPTMKSSQNGGGSSGDTYEDEDSAVRSSTVKSMSSTKSSASSRLFKRLRLLHQSWKGGLHRNNSNNASGSDDSGIRRDRLPPSTSDFHLYERVRDARGFAQRASWGRSSISTEILDDDGYVTSDFGGEDSSTYDSVC
;
A
#
# COMPACT_ATOMS: atom_id res chain seq x y z
N MET A 1 5.79 -36.30 -13.92
CA MET A 1 4.42 -35.95 -13.47
C MET A 1 4.36 -34.50 -13.03
N SER A 2 4.34 -33.57 -13.99
CA SER A 2 4.61 -32.14 -13.78
C SER A 2 3.38 -31.23 -13.99
N SER A 3 2.20 -31.78 -14.25
CA SER A 3 1.04 -31.02 -14.70
C SER A 3 -0.18 -31.17 -13.80
N LEU A 4 -0.91 -30.07 -13.58
CA LEU A 4 -2.25 -30.05 -12.96
C LEU A 4 -3.36 -30.51 -13.92
N SER A 5 -3.01 -30.86 -15.17
CA SER A 5 -3.96 -31.29 -16.22
C SER A 5 -4.58 -32.67 -16.01
N GLY A 6 -4.32 -33.33 -14.88
CA GLY A 6 -4.89 -34.65 -14.54
C GLY A 6 -6.30 -34.60 -13.93
N ILE A 7 -6.83 -33.41 -13.62
CA ILE A 7 -8.16 -33.25 -13.03
C ILE A 7 -9.22 -33.39 -14.13
N LYS A 8 -9.96 -34.50 -14.11
CA LYS A 8 -11.04 -34.78 -15.08
C LYS A 8 -12.43 -34.42 -14.57
N CYS A 9 -12.65 -34.45 -13.26
CA CYS A 9 -13.96 -34.27 -12.66
C CYS A 9 -13.98 -33.05 -11.73
N TRP A 10 -14.87 -32.12 -12.04
CA TRP A 10 -15.09 -30.88 -11.31
C TRP A 10 -16.44 -30.94 -10.62
N GLY A 11 -16.53 -30.41 -9.40
CA GLY A 11 -17.77 -30.32 -8.63
C GLY A 11 -18.67 -29.19 -9.10
N GLU A 12 -19.64 -28.85 -8.28
CA GLU A 12 -20.58 -27.76 -8.57
C GLU A 12 -19.89 -26.38 -8.55
N PRO A 13 -20.32 -25.44 -9.41
CA PRO A 13 -19.83 -24.07 -9.39
C PRO A 13 -20.35 -23.35 -8.15
N LEU A 14 -19.45 -22.73 -7.39
CA LEU A 14 -19.80 -21.94 -6.21
C LEU A 14 -19.23 -20.52 -6.31
N PRO A 15 -20.02 -19.47 -5.99
CA PRO A 15 -19.50 -18.11 -5.85
C PRO A 15 -18.36 -18.03 -4.82
N PRO A 16 -17.41 -17.09 -4.93
CA PRO A 16 -16.25 -17.01 -4.04
C PRO A 16 -16.61 -16.93 -2.55
N GLN A 17 -17.62 -16.14 -2.18
CA GLN A 17 -18.08 -16.05 -0.78
C GLN A 17 -18.59 -17.39 -0.26
N GLU A 18 -19.44 -18.08 -1.04
CA GLU A 18 -19.98 -19.38 -0.65
C GLU A 18 -18.89 -20.46 -0.60
N PHE A 19 -17.96 -20.42 -1.57
CA PHE A 19 -16.81 -21.32 -1.61
C PHE A 19 -15.98 -21.25 -0.32
N LEU A 20 -15.66 -20.03 0.16
CA LEU A 20 -14.91 -19.84 1.40
C LEU A 20 -15.66 -20.30 2.65
N ARG A 21 -17.00 -20.26 2.64
CA ARG A 21 -17.82 -20.78 3.74
C ARG A 21 -17.81 -22.30 3.78
N LYS A 22 -17.76 -22.95 2.60
CA LYS A 22 -17.81 -24.41 2.46
C LYS A 22 -16.45 -25.08 2.59
N TYR A 23 -15.37 -24.41 2.16
CA TYR A 23 -14.05 -25.00 2.06
C TYR A 23 -12.95 -24.12 2.69
N GLY A 24 -12.13 -24.72 3.55
CA GLY A 24 -10.92 -24.07 4.08
C GLY A 24 -9.80 -23.99 3.04
N LEU A 25 -9.01 -22.91 3.07
CA LEU A 25 -7.85 -22.71 2.20
C LEU A 25 -6.59 -23.40 2.77
N PRO A 26 -5.59 -23.79 1.95
CA PRO A 26 -5.50 -23.59 0.49
C PRO A 26 -6.30 -24.60 -0.34
N GLN A 27 -6.83 -24.17 -1.49
CA GLN A 27 -7.63 -24.99 -2.41
C GLN A 27 -7.22 -24.81 -3.87
N ILE A 28 -7.21 -25.90 -4.63
CA ILE A 28 -7.08 -25.84 -6.09
C ILE A 28 -8.49 -25.66 -6.67
N VAL A 29 -8.65 -24.68 -7.55
CA VAL A 29 -9.93 -24.40 -8.20
C VAL A 29 -9.71 -24.12 -9.68
N ARG A 30 -10.78 -24.17 -10.45
CA ARG A 30 -10.84 -23.55 -11.77
C ARG A 30 -11.92 -22.48 -11.76
N VAL A 31 -11.71 -21.38 -12.47
CA VAL A 31 -12.76 -20.38 -12.66
C VAL A 31 -13.79 -20.96 -13.64
N PHE A 32 -15.05 -20.96 -13.24
CA PHE A 32 -16.17 -21.30 -14.09
C PHE A 32 -16.80 -20.02 -14.61
N GLU A 33 -16.54 -19.79 -15.88
CA GLU A 33 -16.99 -18.60 -16.59
C GLU A 33 -18.32 -18.92 -17.29
N GLY A 34 -19.44 -18.59 -16.65
CA GLY A 34 -20.71 -18.42 -17.38
C GLY A 34 -20.66 -17.17 -18.27
N ASN A 35 -19.94 -16.13 -17.83
CA ASN A 35 -19.60 -14.92 -18.57
C ASN A 35 -18.07 -14.76 -18.54
N ARG A 36 -17.44 -14.65 -19.72
CA ARG A 36 -15.98 -14.65 -19.86
C ARG A 36 -15.33 -13.48 -19.13
N VAL A 37 -14.38 -13.82 -18.25
CA VAL A 37 -13.63 -12.89 -17.40
C VAL A 37 -12.27 -12.66 -18.06
N GLN A 38 -12.00 -11.45 -18.58
CA GLN A 38 -10.62 -11.12 -18.93
C GLN A 38 -9.82 -10.92 -17.64
N GLY A 39 -8.96 -11.87 -17.32
CA GLY A 39 -7.96 -11.71 -16.28
C GLY A 39 -6.96 -10.60 -16.62
N PRO A 40 -6.07 -10.22 -15.68
CA PRO A 40 -4.88 -9.46 -16.01
C PRO A 40 -4.23 -10.06 -17.26
N ALA A 41 -3.72 -9.24 -18.20
CA ALA A 41 -3.12 -9.70 -19.47
C ALA A 41 -1.96 -10.72 -19.35
N ARG A 42 -1.64 -11.17 -18.13
CA ARG A 42 -0.60 -12.13 -17.76
C ARG A 42 -1.14 -13.43 -17.14
N VAL A 43 -2.43 -13.53 -16.81
CA VAL A 43 -3.01 -14.68 -16.11
C VAL A 43 -4.07 -15.34 -16.98
N ASP A 44 -3.81 -16.58 -17.34
CA ASP A 44 -4.77 -17.46 -18.02
C ASP A 44 -5.69 -18.08 -16.95
N LEU A 45 -6.92 -17.55 -16.86
CA LEU A 45 -7.93 -17.97 -15.86
C LEU A 45 -8.61 -19.29 -16.22
N ASP A 46 -8.45 -19.78 -17.45
CA ASP A 46 -8.94 -21.11 -17.84
C ASP A 46 -8.20 -22.24 -17.11
N ARG A 47 -7.06 -21.92 -16.50
CA ARG A 47 -6.19 -22.88 -15.81
C ARG A 47 -6.54 -23.02 -14.33
N PRO A 48 -6.16 -24.15 -13.72
CA PRO A 48 -6.28 -24.30 -12.29
C PRO A 48 -5.48 -23.23 -11.53
N LEU A 49 -6.16 -22.59 -10.57
CA LEU A 49 -5.63 -21.62 -9.65
C LEU A 49 -5.47 -22.26 -8.27
N LEU A 50 -4.42 -21.85 -7.54
CA LEU A 50 -4.32 -22.10 -6.12
C LEU A 50 -4.91 -20.91 -5.36
N LEU A 51 -6.04 -21.09 -4.69
CA LEU A 51 -6.51 -20.16 -3.67
C LEU A 51 -5.71 -20.40 -2.40
N TYR A 52 -4.97 -19.39 -1.93
CA TYR A 52 -4.01 -19.56 -0.84
C TYR A 52 -4.54 -19.06 0.50
N LYS A 53 -5.00 -17.80 0.55
CA LYS A 53 -5.46 -17.16 1.79
C LYS A 53 -6.51 -16.09 1.47
N ALA A 54 -7.55 -16.01 2.30
CA ALA A 54 -8.55 -14.94 2.27
C ALA A 54 -8.23 -13.92 3.36
N TYR A 55 -8.53 -12.65 3.10
CA TYR A 55 -8.33 -11.55 4.05
C TYR A 55 -9.12 -10.31 3.64
N ILE A 56 -9.28 -9.40 4.59
CA ILE A 56 -9.86 -8.07 4.36
C ILE A 56 -8.71 -7.07 4.18
N CYS A 57 -8.82 -6.19 3.19
CA CYS A 57 -7.92 -5.06 3.04
C CYS A 57 -8.66 -3.82 2.56
N GLN A 58 -8.22 -2.65 3.02
CA GLN A 58 -8.66 -1.39 2.46
C GLN A 58 -7.83 -1.08 1.21
N GLN A 59 -8.52 -0.96 0.08
CA GLN A 59 -7.94 -0.68 -1.23
C GLN A 59 -8.23 0.78 -1.61
N VAL A 60 -7.19 1.51 -1.96
CA VAL A 60 -7.27 2.90 -2.43
C VAL A 60 -7.12 2.91 -3.94
N HIS A 61 -8.14 3.41 -4.63
CA HIS A 61 -8.09 3.63 -6.07
C HIS A 61 -7.36 4.92 -6.36
N ALA A 62 -6.40 4.84 -7.28
CA ALA A 62 -5.54 5.95 -7.62
C ALA A 62 -5.23 5.99 -9.11
N ARG A 63 -4.75 7.14 -9.57
CA ARG A 63 -4.14 7.31 -10.90
C ARG A 63 -2.75 7.89 -10.75
N SER A 64 -1.81 7.41 -11.57
CA SER A 64 -0.56 8.15 -11.75
C SER A 64 -0.89 9.43 -12.50
N ILE A 65 -0.28 10.53 -12.07
CA ILE A 65 -0.45 11.82 -12.72
C ILE A 65 0.89 12.39 -13.14
N ASP A 66 0.91 13.19 -14.20
CA ASP A 66 2.07 13.97 -14.60
C ASP A 66 1.73 15.46 -14.56
N ARG A 67 2.71 16.27 -14.20
CA ARG A 67 2.57 17.73 -14.11
C ARG A 67 3.31 18.34 -15.29
N ASP A 68 2.56 18.99 -16.17
CA ASP A 68 3.18 19.73 -17.26
C ASP A 68 3.93 20.97 -16.74
N LYS A 69 4.71 21.61 -17.61
CA LYS A 69 5.49 22.83 -17.30
C LYS A 69 4.60 24.04 -16.94
N ASN A 70 3.33 24.00 -17.29
CA ASN A 70 2.34 25.05 -17.03
C ASN A 70 1.52 24.76 -15.77
N GLY A 71 1.84 23.69 -15.01
CA GLY A 71 1.14 23.26 -13.81
C GLY A 71 -0.11 22.41 -14.06
N GLY A 72 -0.43 22.09 -15.31
CA GLY A 72 -1.53 21.20 -15.69
C GLY A 72 -1.28 19.77 -15.22
N ILE A 73 -2.31 19.15 -14.63
CA ILE A 73 -2.26 17.78 -14.12
C ILE A 73 -2.94 16.86 -15.14
N THR A 74 -2.18 15.91 -15.69
CA THR A 74 -2.72 14.90 -16.62
C THR A 74 -2.61 13.51 -16.00
N SER A 75 -3.61 12.65 -16.22
CA SER A 75 -3.53 11.25 -15.78
C SER A 75 -2.71 10.43 -16.77
N VAL A 76 -1.79 9.62 -16.25
CA VAL A 76 -0.85 8.83 -17.04
C VAL A 76 -0.95 7.36 -16.64
N GLY A 77 -1.05 6.49 -17.64
CA GLY A 77 -1.11 5.04 -17.43
C GLY A 77 -2.48 4.50 -16.96
N PRO A 78 -2.54 3.19 -16.67
CA PRO A 78 -3.76 2.54 -16.20
C PRO A 78 -4.09 2.93 -14.75
N PRO A 79 -5.34 2.72 -14.30
CA PRO A 79 -5.70 2.92 -12.90
C PRO A 79 -4.89 1.99 -11.98
N LEU A 80 -4.64 2.46 -10.76
CA LEU A 80 -3.81 1.79 -9.76
C LEU A 80 -4.61 1.50 -8.50
N ILE A 81 -4.26 0.41 -7.83
CA ILE A 81 -4.77 0.04 -6.51
C ILE A 81 -3.61 0.06 -5.53
N LEU A 82 -3.75 0.84 -4.46
CA LEU A 82 -2.83 0.86 -3.34
C LEU A 82 -3.48 0.18 -2.14
N PRO A 83 -2.87 -0.88 -1.59
CA PRO A 83 -3.31 -1.44 -0.33
C PRO A 83 -2.96 -0.48 0.82
N ASP A 84 -3.84 -0.33 1.81
CA ASP A 84 -3.57 0.39 3.07
C ASP A 84 -2.24 -0.01 3.76
N THR A 85 -1.84 -1.27 3.60
CA THR A 85 -0.57 -1.85 4.07
C THR A 85 0.65 -1.49 3.22
N TYR A 86 0.51 -0.64 2.20
CA TYR A 86 1.61 -0.18 1.37
C TYR A 86 2.73 0.42 2.24
N PRO A 87 3.97 -0.10 2.16
CA PRO A 87 5.02 0.25 3.10
C PRO A 87 5.74 1.56 2.74
N GLY A 88 5.36 2.19 1.63
CA GLY A 88 5.92 3.45 1.20
C GLY A 88 5.45 4.64 2.02
N TRP A 89 6.18 5.73 1.87
CA TRP A 89 5.93 7.02 2.51
C TRP A 89 5.41 8.01 1.47
N LEU A 90 4.36 8.73 1.84
CA LEU A 90 3.65 9.65 0.97
C LEU A 90 3.75 11.07 1.53
N ALA A 91 4.13 12.02 0.68
CA ALA A 91 3.99 13.44 0.98
C ALA A 91 2.70 13.95 0.34
N VAL A 92 1.89 14.69 1.08
CA VAL A 92 0.71 15.35 0.53
C VAL A 92 1.15 16.48 -0.38
N ILE A 93 0.41 16.73 -1.45
CA ILE A 93 0.57 17.92 -2.29
C ILE A 93 -0.73 18.70 -2.26
N THR A 94 -0.67 19.96 -1.83
CA THR A 94 -1.82 20.87 -1.83
C THR A 94 -2.19 21.27 -3.26
N GLU A 95 -3.36 21.88 -3.42
CA GLU A 95 -3.79 22.42 -4.72
C GLU A 95 -2.86 23.52 -5.23
N GLU A 96 -2.26 24.29 -4.32
CA GLU A 96 -1.22 25.30 -4.60
C GLU A 96 0.13 24.70 -5.00
N GLY A 97 0.29 23.38 -4.85
CA GLY A 97 1.53 22.68 -5.19
C GLY A 97 2.52 22.52 -4.03
N HIS A 98 2.20 23.05 -2.84
CA HIS A 98 3.01 22.87 -1.63
C HIS A 98 3.07 21.39 -1.22
N THR A 99 4.23 20.94 -0.75
CA THR A 99 4.46 19.56 -0.32
C THR A 99 5.47 19.52 0.82
N ALA A 100 5.64 18.34 1.42
CA ALA A 100 6.59 18.15 2.51
C ALA A 100 8.01 18.57 2.07
N GLY A 101 8.56 19.54 2.80
CA GLY A 101 9.96 19.92 2.69
C GLY A 101 10.89 18.80 3.17
N TYR A 102 12.18 18.95 2.88
CA TYR A 102 13.22 18.04 3.36
C TYR A 102 14.38 18.81 3.96
N PHE A 103 15.04 18.20 4.93
CA PHE A 103 16.34 18.65 5.43
C PHE A 103 17.44 18.05 4.56
N SER A 104 18.40 18.88 4.18
CA SER A 104 19.51 18.54 3.28
C SER A 104 20.67 17.81 3.98
N SER A 105 20.69 17.87 5.32
CA SER A 105 21.75 17.28 6.14
C SER A 105 21.23 16.83 7.50
N VAL A 106 21.98 15.92 8.13
CA VAL A 106 21.73 15.49 9.51
C VAL A 106 21.86 16.66 10.49
N CYS A 107 22.73 17.63 10.20
CA CYS A 107 22.90 18.84 11.01
C CYS A 107 21.59 19.65 11.09
N GLU A 108 20.88 19.82 9.98
CA GLU A 108 19.61 20.54 9.93
C GLU A 108 18.52 19.81 10.72
N VAL A 109 18.42 18.48 10.57
CA VAL A 109 17.50 17.63 11.34
C VAL A 109 17.75 17.80 12.84
N ALA A 110 19.01 17.78 13.26
CA ALA A 110 19.40 17.94 14.66
C ALA A 110 19.14 19.36 15.19
N SER A 111 19.36 20.38 14.35
CA SER A 111 19.14 21.79 14.70
C SER A 111 17.65 22.10 14.85
N ALA A 112 16.81 21.52 14.00
CA ALA A 112 15.36 21.60 14.09
C ALA A 112 14.77 20.67 15.18
N GLN A 113 15.58 19.80 15.77
CA GLN A 113 15.19 18.81 16.79
C GLN A 113 14.04 17.89 16.34
N VAL A 114 14.06 17.46 15.08
CA VAL A 114 12.99 16.63 14.52
C VAL A 114 12.99 15.25 15.21
N PRO A 115 11.91 14.87 15.93
CA PRO A 115 11.91 13.67 16.77
C PRO A 115 11.97 12.39 15.96
N TYR A 116 11.26 12.34 14.83
CA TYR A 116 11.25 11.19 13.92
C TYR A 116 11.41 11.68 12.48
N PHE A 117 12.41 11.15 11.80
CA PHE A 117 12.69 11.52 10.42
C PHE A 117 12.95 10.29 9.54
N LEU A 118 12.52 10.40 8.29
CA LEU A 118 12.69 9.42 7.24
C LEU A 118 13.93 9.76 6.43
N SER A 119 14.85 8.81 6.23
CA SER A 119 15.89 8.97 5.21
C SER A 119 15.37 8.51 3.85
N ARG A 120 15.32 9.40 2.86
CA ARG A 120 14.91 9.05 1.48
C ARG A 120 16.00 8.27 0.74
N GLU A 121 17.27 8.52 1.05
CA GLU A 121 18.43 7.96 0.37
C GLU A 121 19.23 7.06 1.31
N GLN A 122 20.13 6.23 0.77
CA GLN A 122 20.98 5.38 1.61
C GLN A 122 22.03 6.23 2.32
N THR A 123 22.04 6.21 3.65
CA THR A 123 22.93 7.02 4.48
C THR A 123 23.92 6.16 5.25
N GLN A 124 25.07 6.72 5.61
CA GLN A 124 26.08 6.02 6.41
C GLN A 124 26.02 6.51 7.87
N GLY A 125 26.09 5.57 8.80
CA GLY A 125 26.16 5.83 10.23
C GLY A 125 27.16 4.91 10.91
N TYR A 126 27.25 5.02 12.22
CA TYR A 126 28.09 4.19 13.06
C TYR A 126 27.24 3.54 14.14
N LYS A 127 27.49 2.26 14.41
CA LYS A 127 26.85 1.51 15.50
C LYS A 127 27.91 1.09 16.49
N GLU A 128 27.58 1.20 17.78
CA GLU A 128 28.43 0.66 18.84
C GLU A 128 28.42 -0.87 18.80
N SER A 129 29.60 -1.48 18.80
CA SER A 129 29.78 -2.93 18.84
C SER A 129 30.81 -3.27 19.90
N THR A 130 30.47 -4.19 20.79
CA THR A 130 31.38 -4.67 21.84
C THR A 130 32.04 -5.96 21.37
N ASP A 131 33.36 -5.97 21.31
CA ASP A 131 34.11 -7.20 21.03
C ASP A 131 33.99 -8.19 22.20
N SER A 132 34.26 -9.47 21.94
CA SER A 132 34.40 -10.57 22.91
C SER A 132 35.29 -10.24 24.12
N LYS A 133 36.21 -9.28 23.96
CA LYS A 133 37.13 -8.78 25.00
C LYS A 133 36.58 -7.61 25.82
N GLY A 134 35.33 -7.19 25.60
CA GLY A 134 34.70 -6.07 26.32
C GLY A 134 35.08 -4.68 25.81
N ASN A 135 35.80 -4.59 24.68
CA ASN A 135 36.18 -3.31 24.09
C ASN A 135 35.07 -2.78 23.18
N THR A 136 34.61 -1.56 23.44
CA THR A 136 33.69 -0.82 22.56
C THR A 136 34.42 -0.38 21.28
N ARG A 137 33.84 -0.69 20.13
CA ARG A 137 34.26 -0.21 18.81
C ARG A 137 33.07 0.30 18.03
N TYR A 138 33.26 1.39 17.29
CA TYR A 138 32.23 1.91 16.39
C TYR A 138 32.42 1.31 15.01
N VAL A 139 31.41 0.57 14.54
CA VAL A 139 31.41 -0.06 13.22
C VAL A 139 30.52 0.74 12.28
N LYS A 140 30.99 0.95 11.06
CA LYS A 140 30.25 1.65 10.02
C LYS A 140 29.08 0.80 9.53
N VAL A 141 27.88 1.39 9.50
CA VAL A 141 26.63 0.73 9.08
C VAL A 141 25.99 1.54 7.95
N LYS A 142 25.35 0.83 7.00
CA LYS A 142 24.55 1.44 5.93
C LYS A 142 23.08 1.42 6.34
N ILE A 143 22.48 2.60 6.40
CA ILE A 143 21.05 2.79 6.68
C ILE A 143 20.33 2.83 5.35
N LYS A 144 19.32 1.97 5.20
CA LYS A 144 18.57 1.83 3.94
C LYS A 144 17.69 3.06 3.71
N ALA A 145 17.45 3.37 2.44
CA ALA A 145 16.42 4.31 2.04
C ALA A 145 15.05 3.82 2.54
N GLY A 146 14.20 4.74 3.01
CA GLY A 146 12.87 4.44 3.54
C GLY A 146 12.82 4.12 5.04
N GLU A 147 13.98 4.07 5.71
CA GLU A 147 14.07 3.85 7.16
C GLU A 147 13.74 5.12 7.94
N VAL A 148 13.01 4.92 9.04
CA VAL A 148 12.68 6.01 9.98
C VAL A 148 13.58 5.89 11.19
N LEU A 149 14.18 7.00 11.56
CA LEU A 149 15.09 7.13 12.68
C LEU A 149 14.48 8.08 13.70
N GLN A 150 14.62 7.73 14.98
CA GLN A 150 14.26 8.58 16.09
C GLN A 150 15.48 9.38 16.53
N PHE A 151 15.39 10.71 16.55
CA PHE A 151 16.43 11.57 17.07
C PHE A 151 16.41 11.60 18.60
N LEU A 152 17.56 11.36 19.22
CA LEU A 152 17.71 11.40 20.69
C LEU A 152 18.54 12.60 21.16
N GLY A 153 19.37 13.18 20.31
CA GLY A 153 20.20 14.32 20.65
C GLY A 153 21.49 14.40 19.84
N ALA A 154 22.26 15.45 20.11
CA ALA A 154 23.59 15.64 19.54
C ALA A 154 24.65 15.02 20.48
N TYR A 155 25.60 14.31 19.89
CA TYR A 155 26.81 13.81 20.55
C TYR A 155 28.02 14.51 19.93
N GLU A 156 28.98 14.89 20.74
CA GLU A 156 30.21 15.54 20.30
C GLU A 156 31.39 14.66 20.67
N ASP A 157 32.17 14.26 19.66
CA ASP A 157 33.36 13.47 19.89
C ASP A 157 34.55 14.37 20.24
N THR A 158 34.89 14.42 21.53
CA THR A 158 36.01 15.20 22.05
C THR A 158 37.36 14.52 21.85
N THR A 159 37.41 13.24 21.44
CA THR A 159 38.66 12.46 21.35
C THR A 159 39.56 12.92 20.20
N TYR A 160 38.98 13.50 19.15
CA TYR A 160 39.70 14.03 17.98
C TYR A 160 39.94 15.54 18.02
N SER A 161 39.69 16.21 19.14
CA SER A 161 39.90 17.65 19.27
C SER A 161 41.39 17.97 19.38
N SER A 162 42.06 18.12 18.23
CA SER A 162 43.32 18.87 18.17
C SER A 162 43.02 20.36 18.38
N LYS A 163 43.95 21.14 18.93
CA LYS A 163 43.81 22.60 19.18
C LYS A 163 43.40 23.43 17.94
N HIS A 164 43.35 22.84 16.74
CA HIS A 164 43.05 23.50 15.47
C HIS A 164 41.87 22.90 14.68
N SER A 165 41.19 21.85 15.17
CA SER A 165 40.07 21.20 14.44
C SER A 165 38.76 21.28 15.22
N LYS A 166 37.68 21.69 14.56
CA LYS A 166 36.33 21.67 15.13
C LYS A 166 35.97 20.23 15.53
N PRO A 167 35.39 20.03 16.72
CA PRO A 167 34.98 18.70 17.18
C PRO A 167 33.90 18.13 16.25
N LEU A 168 34.00 16.84 15.96
CA LEU A 168 33.06 16.19 15.05
C LEU A 168 31.78 15.86 15.82
N ARG A 169 30.65 16.37 15.30
CA ARG A 169 29.34 16.20 15.91
C ARG A 169 28.54 15.12 15.19
N TYR A 170 27.80 14.35 15.97
CA TYR A 170 27.00 13.24 15.52
C TYR A 170 25.57 13.38 16.06
N ALA A 171 24.58 12.99 15.26
CA ALA A 171 23.23 12.79 15.75
C ALA A 171 23.14 11.39 16.34
N LYS A 172 22.78 11.32 17.61
CA LYS A 172 22.44 10.07 18.29
C LYS A 172 21.01 9.73 17.91
N VAL A 173 20.81 8.61 17.23
CA VAL A 173 19.52 8.19 16.71
C VAL A 173 19.24 6.72 17.01
N VAL A 174 17.98 6.34 17.02
CA VAL A 174 17.54 4.94 17.17
C VAL A 174 16.77 4.53 15.94
N ASP A 175 17.08 3.36 15.40
CA ASP A 175 16.32 2.79 14.28
C ASP A 175 15.05 2.07 14.74
N ARG A 176 14.30 1.48 13.81
CA ARG A 176 13.07 0.74 14.13
C ARG A 176 13.31 -0.54 14.93
N GLN A 177 14.53 -1.08 14.87
CA GLN A 177 14.94 -2.27 15.58
C GLN A 177 15.35 -1.96 17.04
N GLY A 178 15.45 -0.67 17.38
CA GLY A 178 15.90 -0.22 18.69
C GLY A 178 17.43 -0.12 18.79
N ASP A 179 18.14 -0.24 17.68
CA ASP A 179 19.59 -0.12 17.64
C ASP A 179 20.02 1.35 17.67
N LEU A 180 21.00 1.63 18.52
CA LEU A 180 21.58 2.96 18.65
C LEU A 180 22.59 3.22 17.53
N LEU A 181 22.39 4.30 16.79
CA LEU A 181 23.22 4.73 15.68
C LEU A 181 23.71 6.16 15.88
N PHE A 182 24.86 6.46 15.31
CA PHE A 182 25.49 7.77 15.32
C PHE A 182 25.68 8.24 13.86
N LEU A 183 25.03 9.34 13.49
CA LEU A 183 25.11 9.92 12.16
C LEU A 183 25.97 11.18 12.17
N PRO A 184 27.06 11.27 11.39
CA PRO A 184 27.84 12.51 11.32
C PRO A 184 26.98 13.68 10.85
N PHE A 185 27.06 14.83 11.51
CA PHE A 185 26.34 16.04 11.12
C PHE A 185 26.58 16.48 9.66
N PRO A 186 27.81 16.41 9.12
CA PRO A 186 28.08 16.77 7.73
C PRO A 186 27.47 15.81 6.70
N THR A 187 26.80 14.73 7.13
CA THR A 187 26.24 13.73 6.22
C THR A 187 25.09 14.35 5.41
N PRO A 188 25.24 14.47 4.08
CA PRO A 188 24.18 15.00 3.24
C PRO A 188 23.11 13.93 3.01
N GLY A 189 21.90 14.38 2.69
CA GLY A 189 20.80 13.50 2.33
C GLY A 189 19.48 14.26 2.22
N LYS A 190 18.41 13.53 1.94
CA LYS A 190 17.05 14.09 1.98
C LYS A 190 16.30 13.45 3.13
N PHE A 191 16.14 14.21 4.21
CA PHE A 191 15.48 13.75 5.42
C PHE A 191 14.12 14.43 5.56
N PHE A 192 13.07 13.67 5.82
CA PHE A 192 11.70 14.20 5.93
C PHE A 192 11.15 13.99 7.34
N SER A 193 10.44 14.96 7.89
CA SER A 193 9.70 14.77 9.15
C SER A 193 8.58 13.75 8.97
N VAL A 194 8.46 12.81 9.89
CA VAL A 194 7.45 11.74 9.84
C VAL A 194 6.22 12.12 10.64
N ALA A 195 5.03 11.98 10.05
CA ALA A 195 3.79 12.28 10.73
C ALA A 195 3.53 11.33 11.90
N GLY A 196 3.18 11.90 13.05
CA GLY A 196 2.60 11.18 14.17
C GLY A 196 1.15 10.75 13.88
N ARG A 197 0.53 10.04 14.84
CA ARG A 197 -0.85 9.53 14.68
C ARG A 197 -1.90 10.64 14.54
N ARG A 198 -1.66 11.81 15.13
CA ARG A 198 -2.58 12.94 15.17
C ARG A 198 -2.14 14.13 14.31
N THR A 199 -0.94 14.06 13.74
CA THR A 199 -0.37 15.13 12.92
C THR A 199 -1.21 15.30 11.65
N ARG A 200 -1.53 16.56 11.32
CA ARG A 200 -2.29 16.94 10.10
C ARG A 200 -1.53 17.94 9.22
N SER A 201 -0.23 18.10 9.45
CA SER A 201 0.63 19.05 8.74
C SER A 201 1.07 18.51 7.37
N ILE A 202 1.00 19.35 6.34
CA ILE A 202 1.47 19.04 4.99
C ILE A 202 3.00 18.92 4.90
N SER A 203 3.72 19.42 5.90
CA SER A 203 5.19 19.38 5.98
C SER A 203 5.74 17.99 6.34
N HIS A 204 4.85 17.04 6.66
CA HIS A 204 5.21 15.70 7.08
C HIS A 204 4.96 14.64 6.00
N VAL A 205 5.67 13.52 6.11
CA VAL A 205 5.40 12.32 5.32
C VAL A 205 4.57 11.32 6.12
N TYR A 206 3.65 10.65 5.43
CA TYR A 206 2.64 9.78 6.01
C TYR A 206 2.77 8.36 5.46
N ARG A 207 2.44 7.36 6.29
CA ARG A 207 1.98 6.06 5.78
C ARG A 207 0.61 6.21 5.15
N LEU A 208 0.29 5.37 4.17
CA LEU A 208 -1.03 5.41 3.55
C LEU A 208 -2.15 5.20 4.58
N SER A 209 -2.02 4.21 5.47
CA SER A 209 -2.98 3.98 6.55
C SER A 209 -3.17 5.19 7.49
N GLN A 210 -2.09 5.90 7.83
CA GLN A 210 -2.17 7.12 8.63
C GLN A 210 -2.88 8.23 7.86
N LEU A 211 -2.54 8.40 6.58
CA LEU A 211 -3.12 9.42 5.72
C LEU A 211 -4.63 9.26 5.56
N LEU A 212 -5.10 8.02 5.34
CA LEU A 212 -6.52 7.70 5.22
C LEU A 212 -7.31 7.96 6.51
N ALA A 213 -6.64 7.94 7.67
CA ALA A 213 -7.28 8.22 8.96
C ALA A 213 -7.45 9.73 9.24
N VAL A 214 -6.66 10.59 8.59
CA VAL A 214 -6.62 12.03 8.88
C VAL A 214 -7.11 12.91 7.72
N ALA A 215 -7.06 12.41 6.49
CA ALA A 215 -7.40 13.16 5.28
C ALA A 215 -8.57 12.53 4.52
N ASN A 216 -9.35 13.38 3.85
CA ASN A 216 -10.41 12.93 2.97
C ASN A 216 -9.90 12.78 1.53
N LEU A 217 -10.45 11.82 0.81
CA LEU A 217 -10.20 11.63 -0.63
C LEU A 217 -11.22 12.44 -1.46
N PRO A 218 -10.86 12.93 -2.65
CA PRO A 218 -9.60 12.70 -3.37
C PRO A 218 -8.43 13.58 -2.89
N LEU A 219 -7.20 13.07 -3.02
CA LEU A 219 -5.98 13.76 -2.58
C LEU A 219 -4.82 13.54 -3.56
N THR A 220 -3.98 14.55 -3.76
CA THR A 220 -2.74 14.40 -4.53
C THR A 220 -1.57 14.14 -3.61
N VAL A 221 -0.77 13.13 -3.93
CA VAL A 221 0.38 12.71 -3.12
C VAL A 221 1.60 12.42 -3.99
N ARG A 222 2.79 12.55 -3.39
CA ARG A 222 4.06 12.09 -3.95
C ARG A 222 4.55 10.89 -3.17
N VAL A 223 4.96 9.84 -3.86
CA VAL A 223 5.68 8.72 -3.24
C VAL A 223 7.12 9.16 -2.97
N VAL A 224 7.44 9.36 -1.69
CA VAL A 224 8.79 9.77 -1.24
C VAL A 224 9.73 8.57 -1.21
N SER A 225 9.22 7.44 -0.72
CA SER A 225 9.93 6.17 -0.65
C SER A 225 8.93 5.02 -0.78
N GLY A 226 9.35 3.88 -1.34
CA GLY A 226 8.52 2.69 -1.52
C GLY A 226 8.61 2.09 -2.91
N ASP A 227 8.04 0.90 -3.05
CA ASP A 227 8.11 0.13 -4.30
C ASP A 227 7.16 0.71 -5.37
N ARG A 228 7.71 0.89 -6.57
CA ARG A 228 6.93 1.25 -7.77
C ARG A 228 6.07 0.05 -8.23
N PRO A 229 4.99 0.27 -8.99
CA PRO A 229 4.23 -0.83 -9.58
C PRO A 229 5.16 -1.72 -10.43
N ARG A 230 5.17 -3.04 -10.20
CA ARG A 230 6.05 -4.00 -10.90
C ARG A 230 5.77 -4.16 -12.40
N SER A 231 4.72 -3.53 -12.92
CA SER A 231 4.38 -3.64 -14.34
C SER A 231 5.29 -2.72 -15.15
N ALA A 232 6.27 -3.30 -15.85
CA ALA A 232 7.21 -2.58 -16.73
C ALA A 232 6.55 -1.71 -17.82
N ARG A 233 5.24 -1.89 -18.10
CA ARG A 233 4.47 -1.09 -19.06
C ARG A 233 3.59 -0.02 -18.41
N CYS A 234 3.68 0.16 -17.09
CA CYS A 234 2.94 1.19 -16.38
C CYS A 234 3.84 2.43 -16.26
N PRO A 235 3.57 3.51 -17.01
CA PRO A 235 4.25 4.77 -16.75
C PRO A 235 3.88 5.22 -15.34
N PHE A 236 4.89 5.35 -14.47
CA PHE A 236 4.73 5.70 -13.07
C PHE A 236 5.66 6.86 -12.74
N THR A 237 5.07 8.02 -12.49
CA THR A 237 5.77 9.29 -12.25
C THR A 237 6.18 9.47 -10.78
N GLY A 238 5.65 8.64 -9.88
CA GLY A 238 5.76 8.85 -8.43
C GLY A 238 4.76 9.87 -7.88
N LEU A 239 3.98 10.54 -8.73
CA LEU A 239 2.86 11.39 -8.35
C LEU A 239 1.55 10.63 -8.55
N LEU A 240 0.72 10.61 -7.51
CA LEU A 240 -0.54 9.88 -7.50
C LEU A 240 -1.68 10.82 -7.12
N ARG A 241 -2.82 10.66 -7.79
CA ARG A 241 -4.10 11.16 -7.30
C ARG A 241 -4.86 9.99 -6.70
N LEU A 242 -5.00 9.99 -5.39
CA LEU A 242 -5.86 9.07 -4.65
C LEU A 242 -7.30 9.52 -4.85
N GLU A 243 -8.16 8.68 -5.38
CA GLU A 243 -9.53 9.06 -5.78
C GLU A 243 -10.54 8.73 -4.68
N TRP A 244 -10.55 7.48 -4.23
CA TRP A 244 -11.46 6.95 -3.22
C TRP A 244 -10.89 5.65 -2.63
N SER A 245 -11.47 5.18 -1.52
CA SER A 245 -11.05 3.94 -0.87
C SER A 245 -12.25 3.09 -0.49
N GLU A 246 -12.06 1.78 -0.48
CA GLU A 246 -13.06 0.80 -0.09
C GLU A 246 -12.43 -0.36 0.67
N GLU A 247 -13.17 -0.95 1.59
CA GLU A 247 -12.79 -2.22 2.21
C GLU A 247 -13.26 -3.37 1.32
N ARG A 248 -12.36 -4.29 0.97
CA ARG A 248 -12.68 -5.49 0.20
C ARG A 248 -12.26 -6.75 0.94
N HIS A 249 -13.09 -7.78 0.82
CA HIS A 249 -12.74 -9.13 1.19
C HIS A 249 -12.20 -9.85 -0.05
N VAL A 250 -10.93 -10.19 -0.03
CA VAL A 250 -10.18 -10.71 -1.19
C VAL A 250 -9.52 -12.03 -0.89
N ILE A 251 -9.27 -12.80 -1.95
CA ILE A 251 -8.53 -14.06 -1.91
C ILE A 251 -7.21 -13.85 -2.65
N LEU A 252 -6.08 -14.08 -1.98
CA LEU A 252 -4.80 -14.24 -2.64
C LEU A 252 -4.77 -15.58 -3.36
N ALA A 253 -4.68 -15.51 -4.69
CA ALA A 253 -4.60 -16.67 -5.56
C ALA A 253 -3.28 -16.68 -6.33
N CYS A 254 -2.90 -17.86 -6.81
CA CYS A 254 -1.71 -18.07 -7.62
C CYS A 254 -2.04 -18.90 -8.85
N ALA A 255 -1.61 -18.42 -10.01
CA ALA A 255 -1.72 -19.09 -11.30
C ALA A 255 -0.34 -19.49 -11.83
N LEU A 256 -0.27 -20.46 -12.76
CA LEU A 256 0.96 -20.81 -13.47
C LEU A 256 0.93 -20.25 -14.90
N LYS A 257 1.86 -19.34 -15.19
CA LYS A 257 2.00 -18.72 -16.51
C LYS A 257 2.76 -19.63 -17.48
N GLY A 258 2.20 -19.95 -18.64
CA GLY A 258 2.86 -20.80 -19.67
C GLY A 258 2.52 -22.28 -19.51
N GLY A 259 2.01 -22.92 -20.58
CA GLY A 259 1.41 -24.26 -20.56
C GLY A 259 2.36 -25.38 -20.12
N LEU A 260 1.79 -26.51 -19.71
CA LEU A 260 2.42 -27.81 -19.44
C LEU A 260 3.71 -27.77 -18.59
N GLY A 261 3.53 -27.55 -17.27
CA GLY A 261 4.41 -28.08 -16.23
C GLY A 261 5.69 -27.32 -15.87
N GLY A 262 6.02 -26.24 -16.59
CA GLY A 262 7.18 -25.39 -16.32
C GLY A 262 6.87 -23.94 -15.91
N GLY A 263 5.62 -23.52 -16.03
CA GLY A 263 5.22 -22.11 -15.94
C GLY A 263 5.58 -21.37 -14.65
N GLU A 264 5.82 -20.05 -14.75
CA GLU A 264 6.14 -19.23 -13.58
C GLU A 264 4.89 -18.92 -12.75
N PRO A 265 4.92 -19.15 -11.42
CA PRO A 265 3.87 -18.73 -10.51
C PRO A 265 3.64 -17.22 -10.57
N THR A 266 2.38 -16.82 -10.73
CA THR A 266 1.95 -15.42 -10.74
C THR A 266 0.83 -15.24 -9.72
N LEU A 267 1.02 -14.29 -8.81
CA LEU A 267 0.02 -13.95 -7.79
C LEU A 267 -1.02 -13.00 -8.37
N LEU A 268 -2.25 -13.15 -7.91
CA LEU A 268 -3.37 -12.28 -8.20
C LEU A 268 -4.30 -12.20 -6.98
N GLU A 269 -5.14 -11.16 -6.97
CA GLU A 269 -6.22 -11.02 -6.00
C GLU A 269 -7.56 -11.24 -6.69
N VAL A 270 -8.41 -12.01 -6.03
CA VAL A 270 -9.80 -12.24 -6.43
C VAL A 270 -10.70 -11.61 -5.40
N ASP A 271 -11.58 -10.71 -5.83
CA ASP A 271 -12.63 -10.18 -4.97
C ASP A 271 -13.65 -11.27 -4.65
N THR A 272 -14.02 -11.42 -3.39
CA THR A 272 -15.05 -12.38 -3.00
C THR A 272 -16.45 -11.99 -3.53
N GLY A 273 -16.68 -10.71 -3.81
CA GLY A 273 -17.90 -10.22 -4.47
C GLY A 273 -17.93 -10.41 -5.99
N SER A 274 -16.95 -11.10 -6.58
CA SER A 274 -16.92 -11.34 -8.03
C SER A 274 -18.08 -12.22 -8.50
N GLU A 275 -18.61 -11.95 -9.69
CA GLU A 275 -19.77 -12.64 -10.27
C GLU A 275 -19.46 -14.03 -10.85
N PHE A 276 -18.18 -14.40 -10.96
CA PHE A 276 -17.80 -15.73 -11.44
C PHE A 276 -17.87 -16.78 -10.33
N SER A 277 -17.83 -18.05 -10.70
CA SER A 277 -17.85 -19.16 -9.74
C SER A 277 -16.55 -19.95 -9.78
N PHE A 278 -16.25 -20.66 -8.69
CA PHE A 278 -15.16 -21.62 -8.60
C PHE A 278 -15.67 -23.04 -8.72
N LEU A 279 -14.94 -23.85 -9.48
CA LEU A 279 -15.09 -25.31 -9.50
C LEU A 279 -13.99 -25.93 -8.67
N ARG A 280 -14.37 -26.75 -7.70
CA ARG A 280 -13.44 -27.59 -6.95
C ARG A 280 -13.24 -28.92 -7.71
N PRO A 281 -12.02 -29.44 -7.84
CA PRO A 281 -11.80 -30.82 -8.25
C PRO A 281 -12.45 -31.82 -7.29
N LEU A 282 -13.16 -32.83 -7.81
CA LEU A 282 -13.74 -33.90 -6.98
C LEU A 282 -12.67 -34.83 -6.40
N ASP A 283 -11.58 -35.07 -7.15
CA ASP A 283 -10.38 -35.75 -6.68
C ASP A 283 -9.17 -34.81 -6.86
N ASP A 284 -8.65 -34.30 -5.75
CA ASP A 284 -7.55 -33.35 -5.73
C ASP A 284 -6.25 -33.93 -5.17
N GLN A 285 -6.23 -35.21 -4.75
CA GLN A 285 -5.06 -35.81 -4.11
C GLN A 285 -3.85 -35.81 -5.04
N LYS A 286 -4.04 -36.25 -6.30
CA LYS A 286 -2.98 -36.23 -7.31
C LYS A 286 -2.48 -34.82 -7.61
N ALA A 287 -3.36 -33.84 -7.59
CA ALA A 287 -3.02 -32.44 -7.85
C ALA A 287 -2.23 -31.84 -6.68
N ARG A 288 -2.61 -32.13 -5.43
CA ARG A 288 -1.89 -31.72 -4.21
C ARG A 288 -0.49 -32.32 -4.11
N LEU A 289 -0.33 -33.56 -4.56
CA LEU A 289 0.99 -34.23 -4.63
C LEU A 289 1.86 -33.73 -5.78
N SER A 290 1.33 -32.91 -6.69
CA SER A 290 2.09 -32.42 -7.84
C SER A 290 3.20 -31.43 -7.45
N LYS A 291 4.30 -31.44 -8.20
CA LYS A 291 5.37 -30.44 -8.06
C LYS A 291 4.86 -29.02 -8.33
N ALA A 292 3.89 -28.87 -9.22
CA ALA A 292 3.26 -27.61 -9.59
C ALA A 292 2.53 -26.97 -8.39
N PHE A 293 1.73 -27.75 -7.66
CA PHE A 293 1.04 -27.29 -6.45
C PHE A 293 2.03 -26.83 -5.38
N ASN A 294 3.02 -27.68 -5.05
CA ASN A 294 4.03 -27.34 -4.05
C ASN A 294 4.83 -26.09 -4.41
N ARG A 295 5.15 -25.90 -5.70
CA ARG A 295 5.81 -24.69 -6.20
C ARG A 295 4.94 -23.45 -6.01
N MET A 296 3.64 -23.50 -6.34
CA MET A 296 2.72 -22.39 -6.12
C MET A 296 2.55 -22.08 -4.64
N LEU A 297 2.40 -23.11 -3.80
CA LEU A 297 2.24 -22.96 -2.35
C LEU A 297 3.46 -22.28 -1.73
N ARG A 298 4.67 -22.76 -2.05
CA ARG A 298 5.93 -22.15 -1.61
C ARG A 298 6.06 -20.70 -2.11
N TYR A 299 5.68 -20.45 -3.36
CA TYR A 299 5.71 -19.09 -3.91
C TYR A 299 4.77 -18.14 -3.15
N CYS A 300 3.57 -18.61 -2.80
CA CYS A 300 2.62 -17.84 -2.01
C CYS A 300 3.15 -17.58 -0.58
N SER A 301 3.78 -18.57 0.06
CA SER A 301 4.31 -18.40 1.41
C SER A 301 5.51 -17.45 1.45
N GLU A 302 6.40 -17.52 0.46
CA GLU A 302 7.62 -16.68 0.42
C GLU A 302 7.34 -15.24 -0.06
N ARG A 303 6.41 -15.06 -1.01
CA ARG A 303 6.19 -13.77 -1.68
C ARG A 303 4.81 -13.15 -1.45
N GLY A 304 3.83 -13.88 -0.93
CA GLY A 304 2.45 -13.40 -0.80
C GLY A 304 2.32 -12.11 0.01
N GLU A 305 3.04 -12.03 1.15
CA GLU A 305 2.98 -10.86 2.03
C GLU A 305 3.66 -9.62 1.43
N SER A 306 4.79 -9.79 0.72
CA SER A 306 5.41 -8.65 0.04
C SER A 306 4.62 -8.22 -1.20
N TRP A 307 3.98 -9.17 -1.89
CA TRP A 307 3.18 -8.89 -3.09
C TRP A 307 1.89 -8.14 -2.77
N ARG A 308 1.18 -8.53 -1.71
CA ARG A 308 -0.09 -7.88 -1.34
C ARG A 308 0.09 -6.42 -0.93
N GLN A 309 1.26 -6.08 -0.42
CA GLN A 309 1.66 -4.75 0.04
C GLN A 309 2.11 -3.82 -1.11
N GLN A 310 2.13 -4.28 -2.36
CA GLN A 310 2.58 -3.48 -3.50
C GLN A 310 1.44 -2.71 -4.17
N ILE A 311 1.81 -1.64 -4.86
CA ILE A 311 0.92 -0.94 -5.79
C ILE A 311 0.65 -1.85 -6.99
N LYS A 312 -0.63 -2.06 -7.29
CA LYS A 312 -1.09 -2.95 -8.37
C LYS A 312 -1.76 -2.12 -9.46
N VAL A 313 -1.73 -2.64 -10.68
CA VAL A 313 -2.59 -2.13 -11.75
C VAL A 313 -3.98 -2.66 -11.52
N ALA A 314 -4.99 -1.78 -11.53
CA ALA A 314 -6.37 -2.20 -11.45
C ALA A 314 -6.73 -2.98 -12.72
N HIS A 315 -7.15 -4.23 -12.55
CA HIS A 315 -7.65 -5.05 -13.64
C HIS A 315 -9.17 -5.04 -13.57
N HIS A 316 -9.82 -4.37 -14.52
CA HIS A 316 -11.25 -4.50 -14.69
C HIS A 316 -11.51 -5.81 -15.44
N VAL A 317 -12.16 -6.75 -14.77
CA VAL A 317 -12.82 -7.86 -15.43
C VAL A 317 -14.03 -7.27 -16.14
N VAL A 318 -13.96 -7.14 -17.46
CA VAL A 318 -15.13 -6.77 -18.27
C VAL A 318 -15.71 -8.05 -18.88
N PRO A 319 -17.01 -8.35 -18.67
CA PRO A 319 -17.67 -9.44 -19.37
C PRO A 319 -17.58 -9.19 -20.88
N THR A 320 -16.94 -10.09 -21.64
CA THR A 320 -17.05 -10.01 -23.09
C THR A 320 -18.45 -10.50 -23.49
N MET A 321 -19.37 -9.57 -23.79
CA MET A 321 -20.59 -9.95 -24.48
C MET A 321 -20.19 -10.44 -25.86
N LYS A 322 -20.34 -11.75 -26.11
CA LYS A 322 -20.32 -12.24 -27.49
C LYS A 322 -21.49 -11.57 -28.19
N SER A 323 -21.22 -10.65 -29.10
CA SER A 323 -22.18 -10.38 -30.15
C SER A 323 -22.41 -11.73 -30.84
N SER A 324 -23.65 -12.20 -30.81
CA SER A 324 -24.07 -13.34 -31.61
C SER A 324 -23.90 -12.95 -33.07
N GLN A 325 -22.70 -13.16 -33.63
CA GLN A 325 -22.51 -13.20 -35.07
C GLN A 325 -23.20 -14.47 -35.56
N ASN A 326 -24.45 -14.29 -35.95
CA ASN A 326 -25.12 -15.17 -36.90
C ASN A 326 -24.20 -15.36 -38.10
N GLY A 327 -24.07 -16.61 -38.51
CA GLY A 327 -23.29 -17.01 -39.67
C GLY A 327 -23.73 -16.28 -40.93
N GLY A 328 -22.73 -15.82 -41.68
CA GLY A 328 -22.83 -15.37 -43.05
C GLY A 328 -21.43 -15.42 -43.60
N GLY A 329 -21.10 -16.52 -44.28
CA GLY A 329 -19.80 -16.67 -44.93
C GLY A 329 -19.62 -15.63 -46.03
N SER A 330 -18.40 -15.15 -46.20
CA SER A 330 -17.85 -14.77 -47.50
C SER A 330 -16.35 -14.55 -47.35
N SER A 331 -15.62 -15.17 -48.28
CA SER A 331 -14.29 -14.85 -48.84
C SER A 331 -13.63 -13.57 -48.31
N GLY A 332 -12.40 -13.63 -47.80
CA GLY A 332 -11.22 -13.88 -48.62
C GLY A 332 -10.81 -12.55 -49.25
N ASP A 333 -9.82 -11.87 -48.64
CA ASP A 333 -8.81 -11.09 -49.37
C ASP A 333 -7.71 -10.59 -48.43
N THR A 334 -6.50 -10.95 -48.82
CA THR A 334 -5.18 -10.46 -48.43
C THR A 334 -5.04 -8.98 -48.73
N TYR A 335 -4.45 -8.21 -47.81
CA TYR A 335 -3.88 -6.89 -48.12
C TYR A 335 -2.38 -6.93 -47.86
N GLU A 336 -1.63 -6.73 -48.93
CA GLU A 336 -0.21 -6.39 -48.92
C GLU A 336 -0.01 -4.93 -48.51
N ASP A 337 1.12 -4.68 -47.86
CA ASP A 337 1.77 -3.38 -47.68
C ASP A 337 2.04 -2.72 -49.04
N GLU A 338 1.77 -1.42 -49.17
CA GLU A 338 2.72 -0.51 -49.85
C GLU A 338 2.57 0.93 -49.33
N ASP A 339 3.74 1.50 -49.03
CA ASP A 339 4.04 2.90 -48.82
C ASP A 339 3.75 3.75 -50.08
N SER A 340 3.21 4.96 -49.90
CA SER A 340 3.68 6.11 -50.68
C SER A 340 3.19 7.43 -50.11
N ALA A 341 4.15 8.34 -49.98
CA ALA A 341 3.98 9.73 -49.60
C ALA A 341 3.56 10.61 -50.78
N VAL A 342 3.22 11.87 -50.44
CA VAL A 342 3.42 13.13 -51.20
C VAL A 342 2.16 13.93 -51.58
N ARG A 343 1.97 15.00 -50.79
CA ARG A 343 1.59 16.41 -51.10
C ARG A 343 0.22 16.78 -51.71
N SER A 344 -0.51 17.54 -50.88
CA SER A 344 -0.97 18.94 -51.08
C SER A 344 -1.89 19.27 -52.27
N SER A 345 -3.11 19.71 -51.97
CA SER A 345 -3.55 21.07 -52.34
C SER A 345 -4.80 21.55 -51.60
N THR A 346 -4.75 22.85 -51.33
CA THR A 346 -5.70 23.79 -50.77
C THR A 346 -6.99 23.91 -51.58
N VAL A 347 -8.17 23.88 -50.93
CA VAL A 347 -9.32 24.71 -51.34
C VAL A 347 -10.13 25.17 -50.13
N LYS A 348 -10.49 26.46 -50.12
CA LYS A 348 -11.29 27.14 -49.11
C LYS A 348 -12.79 26.96 -49.35
N SER A 349 -13.54 26.87 -48.24
CA SER A 349 -14.87 27.44 -47.94
C SER A 349 -16.07 27.11 -48.84
N MET A 350 -17.17 26.61 -48.26
CA MET A 350 -18.32 27.45 -47.84
C MET A 350 -19.40 26.65 -47.06
N SER A 351 -20.09 27.42 -46.21
CA SER A 351 -21.20 27.22 -45.28
C SER A 351 -22.38 26.29 -45.62
N SER A 352 -22.93 25.63 -44.58
CA SER A 352 -24.36 25.65 -44.16
C SER A 352 -24.52 24.81 -42.87
N THR A 353 -24.80 25.43 -41.71
CA THR A 353 -26.10 25.61 -41.03
C THR A 353 -26.87 24.34 -40.61
N LYS A 354 -27.29 24.35 -39.33
CA LYS A 354 -28.36 23.57 -38.64
C LYS A 354 -27.95 22.32 -37.83
N SER A 355 -27.61 22.60 -36.57
CA SER A 355 -28.35 22.19 -35.36
C SER A 355 -28.68 20.71 -35.06
N SER A 356 -28.19 20.29 -33.89
CA SER A 356 -28.91 19.57 -32.81
C SER A 356 -28.80 18.05 -32.67
N ALA A 357 -28.56 17.67 -31.40
CA ALA A 357 -29.05 16.49 -30.70
C ALA A 357 -28.27 15.17 -30.83
N SER A 358 -27.26 14.98 -29.97
CA SER A 358 -27.15 13.73 -29.18
C SER A 358 -26.27 13.93 -27.95
N SER A 359 -26.86 14.53 -26.90
CA SER A 359 -26.22 14.71 -25.58
C SER A 359 -27.22 14.42 -24.47
N ARG A 360 -27.74 13.20 -24.41
CA ARG A 360 -28.60 12.75 -23.30
C ARG A 360 -28.43 11.26 -23.01
N LEU A 361 -27.42 10.91 -22.20
CA LEU A 361 -27.46 9.62 -21.45
C LEU A 361 -26.65 9.56 -20.16
N PHE A 362 -26.16 10.69 -19.61
CA PHE A 362 -25.56 10.69 -18.27
C PHE A 362 -26.00 11.91 -17.44
N LYS A 363 -27.28 11.96 -17.04
CA LYS A 363 -27.80 12.88 -16.00
C LYS A 363 -28.90 12.27 -15.12
N ARG A 364 -28.89 10.96 -14.87
CA ARG A 364 -29.75 10.32 -13.86
C ARG A 364 -28.96 9.31 -13.05
N LEU A 365 -28.34 9.79 -11.97
CA LEU A 365 -28.04 9.06 -10.72
C LEU A 365 -27.32 10.00 -9.74
N ARG A 366 -27.92 11.16 -9.47
CA ARG A 366 -27.44 12.08 -8.44
C ARG A 366 -28.63 12.77 -7.77
N LEU A 367 -29.48 11.98 -7.12
CA LEU A 367 -30.59 12.43 -6.28
C LEU A 367 -30.99 11.29 -5.34
N LEU A 368 -30.20 11.07 -4.29
CA LEU A 368 -30.62 10.37 -3.05
C LEU A 368 -29.46 10.39 -2.04
N HIS A 369 -29.31 11.51 -1.33
CA HIS A 369 -28.95 11.61 0.09
C HIS A 369 -28.65 13.08 0.44
N GLN A 370 -29.71 13.90 0.50
CA GLN A 370 -29.76 15.09 1.33
C GLN A 370 -31.14 15.14 1.95
N SER A 371 -31.29 14.45 3.07
CA SER A 371 -32.34 14.67 4.04
C SER A 371 -31.73 14.35 5.39
N TRP A 372 -32.07 15.17 6.38
CA TRP A 372 -31.57 15.22 7.76
C TRP A 372 -30.54 16.33 8.04
N LYS A 373 -31.00 17.58 7.89
CA LYS A 373 -30.69 18.66 8.84
C LYS A 373 -31.90 19.61 8.97
N GLY A 374 -32.19 19.98 10.22
CA GLY A 374 -33.21 20.94 10.66
C GLY A 374 -34.16 20.25 11.66
N GLY A 375 -34.14 20.49 12.97
CA GLY A 375 -33.68 21.65 13.74
C GLY A 375 -34.88 22.21 14.49
N LEU A 376 -34.85 22.24 15.83
CA LEU A 376 -35.75 23.06 16.64
C LEU A 376 -35.07 23.46 17.96
N HIS A 377 -35.26 24.74 18.27
CA HIS A 377 -34.67 25.51 19.35
C HIS A 377 -35.42 25.36 20.68
N ARG A 378 -34.65 25.40 21.78
CA ARG A 378 -34.81 26.26 22.98
C ARG A 378 -36.06 26.06 23.88
N ASN A 379 -35.86 25.66 25.13
CA ASN A 379 -36.13 26.54 26.29
C ASN A 379 -35.54 26.05 27.62
N ASN A 380 -35.52 27.02 28.54
CA ASN A 380 -34.69 27.22 29.72
C ASN A 380 -35.38 26.79 31.04
N SER A 381 -34.57 26.66 32.10
CA SER A 381 -34.81 26.97 33.54
C SER A 381 -34.63 25.84 34.58
N ASN A 382 -33.64 26.07 35.46
CA ASN A 382 -33.58 25.96 36.94
C ASN A 382 -34.22 24.70 37.61
N ASN A 383 -33.62 23.98 38.57
CA ASN A 383 -33.13 24.45 39.87
C ASN A 383 -32.53 23.28 40.70
N ALA A 384 -31.66 23.64 41.66
CA ALA A 384 -31.56 23.12 43.05
C ALA A 384 -31.00 21.70 43.37
N SER A 385 -29.76 21.70 43.88
CA SER A 385 -29.28 21.28 45.22
C SER A 385 -29.52 19.88 45.81
N GLY A 386 -28.43 19.35 46.42
CA GLY A 386 -28.38 18.38 47.53
C GLY A 386 -28.11 16.94 47.08
N SER A 387 -27.38 16.08 47.78
CA SER A 387 -26.53 16.12 48.97
C SER A 387 -25.84 14.74 49.05
N ASP A 388 -24.83 14.61 49.90
CA ASP A 388 -24.11 13.38 50.26
C ASP A 388 -25.02 12.18 50.57
N ASP A 389 -24.53 10.95 50.36
CA ASP A 389 -24.20 10.00 51.44
C ASP A 389 -24.03 8.55 50.92
N SER A 390 -23.16 7.85 51.64
CA SER A 390 -22.65 6.49 51.60
C SER A 390 -23.65 5.33 51.52
N GLY A 391 -23.17 4.14 51.10
CA GLY A 391 -23.95 2.91 51.27
C GLY A 391 -23.38 1.65 50.63
N ILE A 392 -22.49 0.97 51.35
CA ILE A 392 -22.05 -0.41 51.12
C ILE A 392 -23.24 -1.39 51.18
N ARG A 393 -23.35 -2.33 50.24
CA ARG A 393 -23.79 -3.71 50.55
C ARG A 393 -23.48 -4.72 49.43
N ARG A 394 -22.83 -5.82 49.85
CA ARG A 394 -22.67 -7.10 49.14
C ARG A 394 -24.02 -7.82 49.07
N ASP A 395 -24.28 -8.58 48.00
CA ASP A 395 -24.30 -10.05 48.06
C ASP A 395 -24.78 -10.73 46.76
N ARG A 396 -24.09 -11.84 46.45
CA ARG A 396 -24.52 -13.10 45.80
C ARG A 396 -24.93 -13.17 44.32
N LEU A 397 -24.07 -13.88 43.57
CA LEU A 397 -24.30 -14.72 42.37
C LEU A 397 -25.23 -15.93 42.68
N PRO A 398 -25.61 -16.88 41.76
CA PRO A 398 -25.09 -17.23 40.41
C PRO A 398 -26.19 -17.73 39.39
N PRO A 399 -25.93 -18.62 38.40
CA PRO A 399 -25.01 -18.61 37.24
C PRO A 399 -25.69 -18.96 35.87
N SER A 400 -24.83 -19.17 34.84
CA SER A 400 -25.03 -19.87 33.53
C SER A 400 -25.15 -18.92 32.33
N THR A 401 -24.52 -19.12 31.16
CA THR A 401 -23.96 -20.31 30.49
C THR A 401 -22.76 -19.92 29.59
N SER A 402 -21.81 -20.85 29.46
CA SER A 402 -21.04 -21.32 28.29
C SER A 402 -20.86 -20.36 27.07
N ASP A 403 -19.69 -20.19 26.43
CA ASP A 403 -18.93 -21.25 25.76
C ASP A 403 -17.56 -20.82 25.17
N PHE A 404 -16.66 -21.80 25.19
CA PHE A 404 -15.53 -22.12 24.28
C PHE A 404 -14.51 -21.06 23.81
N HIS A 405 -13.30 -21.11 24.39
CA HIS A 405 -12.02 -21.06 23.65
C HIS A 405 -10.90 -21.85 24.37
N LEU A 406 -10.55 -23.01 23.82
CA LEU A 406 -9.40 -23.91 24.10
C LEU A 406 -9.04 -24.49 22.72
N TYR A 407 -7.82 -24.70 22.23
CA TYR A 407 -6.41 -24.73 22.69
C TYR A 407 -5.58 -23.99 21.60
N GLU A 408 -4.31 -23.62 21.74
CA GLU A 408 -3.19 -24.48 22.14
C GLU A 408 -1.97 -23.65 22.58
N ARG A 409 -1.45 -24.01 23.75
CA ARG A 409 -0.26 -23.47 24.40
C ARG A 409 0.69 -24.65 24.57
N VAL A 410 1.82 -24.66 23.86
CA VAL A 410 2.91 -25.60 24.12
C VAL A 410 3.78 -25.00 25.22
N ARG A 411 3.87 -25.74 26.34
CA ARG A 411 4.87 -25.57 27.39
C ARG A 411 6.10 -26.36 26.99
N ASP A 412 7.27 -25.76 27.17
CA ASP A 412 8.43 -26.46 27.72
C ASP A 412 9.15 -25.54 28.69
N ALA A 413 9.57 -26.13 29.81
CA ALA A 413 10.16 -25.44 30.96
C ALA A 413 11.43 -26.18 31.42
N ARG A 414 12.33 -25.38 32.00
CA ARG A 414 13.56 -25.66 32.79
C ARG A 414 14.87 -25.56 31.98
N GLY A 415 15.88 -24.78 32.39
CA GLY A 415 16.03 -23.96 33.59
C GLY A 415 17.38 -23.22 33.65
N PHE A 416 17.37 -22.12 34.41
CA PHE A 416 18.43 -21.45 35.18
C PHE A 416 19.84 -21.19 34.58
N ALA A 417 20.14 -19.90 34.38
CA ALA A 417 21.32 -19.25 34.98
C ALA A 417 21.08 -17.73 35.11
N GLN A 418 21.29 -17.21 36.32
CA GLN A 418 21.19 -15.80 36.70
C GLN A 418 22.30 -14.96 36.05
N ARG A 419 21.98 -13.75 35.53
CA ARG A 419 22.77 -12.53 35.80
C ARG A 419 22.10 -11.25 35.28
N ALA A 420 22.04 -10.28 36.18
CA ALA A 420 22.00 -8.82 36.03
C ALA A 420 20.92 -8.19 35.15
N SER A 421 19.88 -7.70 35.85
CA SER A 421 18.89 -6.74 35.40
C SER A 421 19.52 -5.36 35.12
N TRP A 422 19.35 -4.85 33.89
CA TRP A 422 19.31 -3.42 33.59
C TRP A 422 18.01 -3.13 32.83
N GLY A 423 17.30 -2.11 33.27
CA GLY A 423 15.89 -1.87 32.99
C GLY A 423 15.55 -1.75 31.50
N ARG A 424 14.69 -2.66 31.05
CA ARG A 424 13.85 -2.43 29.86
C ARG A 424 12.68 -1.53 30.29
N SER A 425 12.80 -0.24 30.07
CA SER A 425 11.62 0.61 29.98
C SER A 425 10.89 0.28 28.69
N SER A 426 9.74 -0.37 28.80
CA SER A 426 8.72 -0.40 27.76
C SER A 426 8.32 1.05 27.46
N ILE A 427 8.79 1.60 26.34
CA ILE A 427 8.35 2.92 25.88
C ILE A 427 6.95 2.73 25.30
N SER A 428 5.96 3.04 26.14
CA SER A 428 4.58 3.27 25.73
C SER A 428 4.56 4.40 24.71
N THR A 429 3.98 4.13 23.55
CA THR A 429 3.68 5.15 22.53
C THR A 429 2.41 5.89 22.95
N GLU A 430 2.53 6.76 23.94
CA GLU A 430 1.43 7.63 24.36
C GLU A 430 1.82 9.11 24.26
N ILE A 431 0.95 9.84 23.54
CA ILE A 431 0.77 11.28 23.50
C ILE A 431 1.88 12.07 22.81
N LEU A 432 1.68 12.37 21.53
CA LEU A 432 2.24 13.55 20.88
C LEU A 432 1.07 14.36 20.34
N ASP A 433 0.81 15.47 21.03
CA ASP A 433 -0.01 16.56 20.54
C ASP A 433 0.84 17.46 19.64
N ASP A 434 0.14 18.11 18.71
CA ASP A 434 0.57 19.04 17.65
C ASP A 434 1.90 19.77 17.92
N ASP A 435 2.92 19.53 17.09
CA ASP A 435 4.28 20.02 17.28
C ASP A 435 4.56 21.40 16.64
N GLY A 436 3.55 22.06 16.05
CA GLY A 436 3.64 23.49 15.69
C GLY A 436 4.75 23.86 14.70
N TYR A 437 5.43 22.88 14.08
CA TYR A 437 6.49 23.13 13.12
C TYR A 437 5.90 23.56 11.78
N VAL A 438 5.81 24.87 11.60
CA VAL A 438 5.69 25.49 10.28
C VAL A 438 7.09 25.48 9.68
N THR A 439 7.31 24.60 8.70
CA THR A 439 8.46 24.73 7.80
C THR A 439 8.22 25.99 6.97
N SER A 440 8.68 27.14 7.46
CA SER A 440 8.67 28.40 6.72
C SER A 440 9.35 28.18 5.38
N ASP A 441 8.72 28.71 4.33
CA ASP A 441 9.13 28.71 2.93
C ASP A 441 10.66 28.76 2.75
N PHE A 442 11.26 27.60 2.49
CA PHE A 442 12.54 27.55 1.80
C PHE A 442 12.26 27.75 0.32
N GLY A 443 11.98 29.00 -0.04
CA GLY A 443 12.11 29.52 -1.39
C GLY A 443 13.57 29.48 -1.80
N GLY A 444 14.06 28.28 -2.12
CA GLY A 444 15.28 28.10 -2.89
C GLY A 444 14.89 28.13 -4.37
N GLU A 445 15.12 29.27 -5.02
CA GLU A 445 15.19 29.36 -6.48
C GLU A 445 16.37 28.54 -6.99
N ASP A 446 16.27 27.20 -6.96
CA ASP A 446 17.27 26.34 -7.58
C ASP A 446 16.58 25.20 -8.33
N SER A 447 16.49 25.42 -9.63
CA SER A 447 16.35 24.46 -10.72
C SER A 447 15.42 23.26 -10.48
N SER A 448 14.24 23.34 -11.07
CA SER A 448 13.46 22.18 -11.49
C SER A 448 14.24 21.39 -12.55
N THR A 449 15.27 20.67 -12.14
CA THR A 449 15.82 19.59 -12.94
C THR A 449 14.96 18.37 -12.63
N TYR A 450 14.02 18.12 -13.53
CA TYR A 450 13.32 16.85 -13.63
C TYR A 450 14.39 15.75 -13.76
N ASP A 451 14.65 15.03 -12.68
CA ASP A 451 15.37 13.75 -12.72
C ASP A 451 14.46 12.70 -13.36
N SER A 452 14.33 12.80 -14.68
CA SER A 452 14.02 11.69 -15.56
C SER A 452 15.29 10.85 -15.67
N VAL A 453 15.43 9.86 -14.80
CA VAL A 453 16.42 8.79 -14.98
C VAL A 453 15.68 7.49 -15.26
N CYS A 454 16.05 6.90 -16.41
CA CYS A 454 15.58 5.69 -17.05
C CYS A 454 15.38 4.48 -16.14
#